data_AF-A0A254TYU9-F1
#
_entry.id   AF-A0A254TYU9-F1
#
_cell.length_a   1.000
_cell.length_b   1.000
_cell.length_c   1.000
_cell.angle_alpha   90.00
_cell.angle_beta   90.00
_cell.angle_gamma   90.00
#
_symmetry.space_group_name_H-M   'P 1'
#
loop_
_entity.id
_entity.type
_entity.pdbx_description
1 polymer ?
#
loop_
_entity_poly.entity_id
_entity_poly.type
_entity_poly.pdbx_seq_one_letter_code
_entity_poly.pdbx_strand_id
1 'polypeptide(L)'
;MADDGSYMSASQSQLLSSSTSSLSPSKLCSKTYKKASNLYLTLRLQEALSALEPAITVVRGSDEQLVNGDDSVAPVASAQPTWRIKVWNLYITLLSQIIELGPEEGKKLFGQKEWKAISTTVRDGEIWETVVRTGYRGLEGSVDAEVVHNLATLLLKHSPSQKLNQQRLETYLSSYGQPNLDISDHLTSGSSTPRANGGTDTPKDLAARVKIIELFTLHVLPANEEWEYAQEFINLSEVLDEDRKELFLQTLEGLKEEKQQGELRAAALQREKDAELERQAREAERRRAEEAEAAERAQRGHGRSGSEVDYGIEKTYPNGSMKGKGKFAEKQSSKPGTSAGRTAFSPPGSKNIKNTEKPEARAKQSRALVNVVRNILRYVSKSIAGNPLSFARTLLFMLGIIAALSRQDVRERIRRITGSGWQKIKGTVGMGVKVSYI
;
A
#
# COMPACT_ATOMS: atom_id res chain seq x y z
N MET A 1 -22.02 -78.33 -29.98
CA MET A 1 -21.12 -77.45 -30.76
C MET A 1 -21.95 -76.31 -31.32
N ALA A 2 -21.48 -75.09 -31.09
CA ALA A 2 -21.82 -73.82 -31.74
C ALA A 2 -23.22 -73.19 -31.52
N ASP A 3 -23.15 -72.19 -30.64
CA ASP A 3 -23.91 -70.94 -30.53
C ASP A 3 -24.08 -70.15 -31.85
N ASP A 4 -25.14 -69.32 -31.89
CA ASP A 4 -25.10 -67.85 -32.12
C ASP A 4 -26.25 -67.34 -33.01
N GLY A 5 -26.82 -66.21 -32.62
CA GLY A 5 -27.93 -65.55 -33.33
C GLY A 5 -28.62 -64.45 -32.53
N SER A 6 -27.82 -63.54 -31.96
CA SER A 6 -28.24 -62.37 -31.18
C SER A 6 -29.24 -61.44 -31.89
N TYR A 7 -30.37 -61.19 -31.23
CA TYR A 7 -31.23 -60.01 -31.47
C TYR A 7 -31.49 -59.34 -30.12
N MET A 8 -31.48 -57.99 -30.11
CA MET A 8 -31.78 -57.07 -28.99
C MET A 8 -30.55 -56.47 -28.29
N SER A 9 -30.01 -55.38 -28.84
CA SER A 9 -29.61 -54.21 -28.05
C SER A 9 -29.38 -52.99 -28.96
N ALA A 10 -30.45 -52.27 -29.28
CA ALA A 10 -30.40 -50.96 -29.92
C ALA A 10 -31.04 -49.93 -28.98
N SER A 11 -30.41 -49.67 -27.83
CA SER A 11 -30.81 -48.61 -26.89
C SER A 11 -29.64 -48.01 -26.10
N GLN A 12 -28.39 -48.19 -26.56
CA GLN A 12 -27.19 -47.72 -25.85
C GLN A 12 -26.54 -46.44 -26.45
N SER A 13 -27.23 -45.72 -27.34
CA SER A 13 -26.63 -44.57 -28.05
C SER A 13 -27.17 -43.20 -27.64
N GLN A 14 -28.03 -43.10 -26.62
CA GLN A 14 -28.56 -41.80 -26.14
C GLN A 14 -28.10 -41.40 -24.72
N LEU A 15 -27.17 -42.13 -24.11
CA LEU A 15 -26.65 -41.82 -22.76
C LEU A 15 -25.20 -41.32 -22.73
N LEU A 16 -24.64 -40.88 -23.87
CA LEU A 16 -23.25 -40.40 -23.95
C LEU A 16 -23.11 -38.89 -24.21
N SER A 17 -24.19 -38.10 -24.08
CA SER A 17 -24.18 -36.66 -24.39
C SER A 17 -24.36 -35.73 -23.19
N SER A 18 -24.02 -36.17 -21.97
CA SER A 18 -24.06 -35.29 -20.79
C SER A 18 -22.93 -35.63 -19.79
N SER A 19 -21.71 -35.72 -20.28
CA SER A 19 -20.51 -35.77 -19.44
C SER A 19 -19.64 -34.54 -19.71
N THR A 20 -20.07 -33.38 -19.21
CA THR A 20 -19.13 -32.29 -18.90
C THR A 20 -18.22 -32.81 -17.80
N SER A 21 -17.17 -33.50 -18.22
CA SER A 21 -16.15 -34.06 -17.33
C SER A 21 -15.53 -32.89 -16.56
N SER A 22 -15.86 -32.79 -15.27
CA SER A 22 -15.26 -31.83 -14.35
C SER A 22 -13.75 -32.07 -14.32
N LEU A 23 -12.99 -31.29 -15.10
CA LEU A 23 -11.53 -31.33 -15.09
C LEU A 23 -11.05 -31.12 -13.66
N SER A 24 -10.16 -31.99 -13.17
CA SER A 24 -9.61 -31.81 -11.82
C SER A 24 -8.94 -30.42 -11.71
N PRO A 25 -9.03 -29.73 -10.56
CA PRO A 25 -8.53 -28.37 -10.41
C PRO A 25 -7.06 -28.22 -10.81
N SER A 26 -6.24 -29.25 -10.56
CA SER A 26 -4.84 -29.30 -10.98
C SER A 26 -4.66 -29.43 -12.49
N LYS A 27 -5.49 -30.21 -13.19
CA LYS A 27 -5.46 -30.32 -14.66
C LYS A 27 -5.88 -29.00 -15.29
N LEU A 28 -6.93 -28.35 -14.76
CA LEU A 28 -7.35 -27.02 -15.18
C LEU A 28 -6.21 -26.00 -15.00
N CYS A 29 -5.64 -25.90 -13.80
CA CYS A 29 -4.52 -24.98 -13.52
C CYS A 29 -3.31 -25.25 -14.44
N SER A 30 -2.96 -26.51 -14.69
CA SER A 30 -1.85 -26.84 -15.59
C SER A 30 -2.09 -26.42 -17.04
N LYS A 31 -3.31 -26.62 -17.57
CA LYS A 31 -3.68 -26.25 -18.94
C LYS A 31 -3.74 -24.73 -19.08
N THR A 32 -4.36 -24.06 -18.12
CA THR A 32 -4.44 -22.60 -18.02
C THR A 32 -3.06 -21.97 -17.94
N TYR A 33 -2.19 -22.48 -17.04
CA TYR A 33 -0.80 -22.01 -16.93
C TYR A 33 -0.05 -22.15 -18.25
N LYS A 34 -0.10 -23.32 -18.92
CA LYS A 34 0.59 -23.53 -20.19
C LYS A 34 0.11 -22.56 -21.28
N LYS A 35 -1.20 -22.35 -21.38
CA LYS A 35 -1.79 -21.41 -22.34
C LYS A 35 -1.35 -19.97 -22.05
N ALA A 36 -1.49 -19.54 -20.79
CA ALA A 36 -1.13 -18.18 -20.38
C ALA A 36 0.38 -17.92 -20.49
N SER A 37 1.21 -18.90 -20.14
CA SER A 37 2.66 -18.81 -20.25
C SER A 37 3.12 -18.62 -21.70
N ASN A 38 2.53 -19.36 -22.65
CA ASN A 38 2.82 -19.15 -24.07
C ASN A 38 2.41 -17.74 -24.53
N LEU A 39 1.23 -17.27 -24.12
CA LEU A 39 0.75 -15.93 -24.47
C LEU A 39 1.64 -14.83 -23.86
N TYR A 40 2.07 -15.01 -22.63
CA TYR A 40 3.02 -14.13 -21.94
C TYR A 40 4.36 -14.03 -22.68
N LEU A 41 4.94 -15.16 -23.10
CA LEU A 41 6.19 -15.18 -23.86
C LEU A 41 6.07 -14.46 -25.21
N THR A 42 4.88 -14.44 -25.80
CA THR A 42 4.59 -13.67 -27.03
C THR A 42 4.18 -12.22 -26.77
N LEU A 43 4.35 -11.71 -25.53
CA LEU A 43 3.98 -10.36 -25.09
C LEU A 43 2.49 -10.00 -25.25
N ARG A 44 1.61 -11.01 -25.37
CA ARG A 44 0.16 -10.81 -25.45
C ARG A 44 -0.43 -10.73 -24.04
N LEU A 45 -0.11 -9.67 -23.32
CA LEU A 45 -0.38 -9.57 -21.87
C LEU A 45 -1.87 -9.62 -21.53
N GLN A 46 -2.74 -8.97 -22.32
CA GLN A 46 -4.20 -8.98 -22.10
C GLN A 46 -4.81 -10.38 -22.33
N GLU A 47 -4.36 -11.07 -23.38
CA GLU A 47 -4.76 -12.45 -23.65
C GLU A 47 -4.22 -13.41 -22.57
N ALA A 48 -3.02 -13.15 -22.04
CA ALA A 48 -2.45 -13.94 -20.95
C ALA A 48 -3.22 -13.76 -19.63
N LEU A 49 -3.66 -12.52 -19.31
CA LEU A 49 -4.43 -12.23 -18.10
C LEU A 49 -5.81 -12.89 -18.17
N SER A 50 -6.54 -12.68 -19.26
CA SER A 50 -7.85 -13.33 -19.50
C SER A 50 -7.75 -14.85 -19.55
N ALA A 51 -6.63 -15.41 -20.02
CA ALA A 51 -6.39 -16.84 -19.97
C ALA A 51 -6.21 -17.37 -18.53
N LEU A 52 -5.68 -16.57 -17.60
CA LEU A 52 -5.48 -16.92 -16.19
C LEU A 52 -6.73 -16.78 -15.32
N GLU A 53 -7.65 -15.89 -15.70
CA GLU A 53 -8.89 -15.63 -14.95
C GLU A 53 -9.62 -16.91 -14.53
N PRO A 54 -9.88 -17.92 -15.39
CA PRO A 54 -10.63 -19.12 -14.98
C PRO A 54 -9.99 -19.96 -13.88
N ALA A 55 -8.67 -19.82 -13.66
CA ALA A 55 -7.98 -20.51 -12.56
C ALA A 55 -8.04 -19.71 -11.24
N ILE A 56 -8.13 -18.39 -11.33
CA ILE A 56 -8.06 -17.44 -10.21
C ILE A 56 -9.47 -17.01 -9.77
N THR A 57 -10.46 -17.00 -10.66
CA THR A 57 -11.83 -16.63 -10.33
C THR A 57 -12.54 -17.76 -9.58
N VAL A 58 -13.22 -17.42 -8.49
CA VAL A 58 -14.10 -18.35 -7.77
C VAL A 58 -15.24 -18.75 -8.71
N VAL A 59 -15.33 -20.04 -9.05
CA VAL A 59 -16.45 -20.57 -9.81
C VAL A 59 -17.66 -20.58 -8.87
N ARG A 60 -18.51 -19.54 -8.93
CA ARG A 60 -19.88 -19.63 -8.40
C ARG A 60 -20.64 -20.53 -9.36
N GLY A 61 -20.94 -21.76 -8.93
CA GLY A 61 -21.91 -22.59 -9.62
C GLY A 61 -23.22 -21.82 -9.77
N SER A 62 -23.65 -21.61 -11.01
CA SER A 62 -24.99 -21.15 -11.32
C SER A 62 -25.98 -22.28 -11.01
N ASP A 63 -26.87 -21.99 -10.07
CA ASP A 63 -28.10 -22.69 -9.72
C ASP A 63 -28.05 -24.09 -9.07
N GLU A 64 -28.83 -24.15 -7.99
CA GLU A 64 -29.46 -25.27 -7.28
C GLU A 64 -28.75 -25.91 -6.06
N GLN A 65 -29.51 -25.81 -4.96
CA GLN A 65 -29.42 -26.49 -3.67
C GLN A 65 -28.45 -25.96 -2.60
N LEU A 66 -29.01 -25.03 -1.82
CA LEU A 66 -28.72 -24.81 -0.40
C LEU A 66 -28.80 -26.14 0.38
N VAL A 67 -27.72 -26.92 0.38
CA VAL A 67 -27.50 -27.98 1.35
C VAL A 67 -26.01 -27.99 1.71
N ASN A 68 -25.71 -27.49 2.91
CA ASN A 68 -24.44 -27.60 3.64
C ASN A 68 -23.22 -26.84 3.08
N GLY A 69 -22.94 -25.67 3.66
CA GLY A 69 -21.60 -25.22 4.08
C GLY A 69 -20.41 -25.38 3.14
N ASP A 70 -20.59 -25.42 1.82
CA ASP A 70 -19.49 -25.59 0.87
C ASP A 70 -18.80 -24.24 0.63
N ASP A 71 -17.59 -24.09 1.13
CA ASP A 71 -16.71 -22.96 0.84
C ASP A 71 -16.48 -22.92 -0.68
N SER A 72 -17.10 -21.97 -1.37
CA SER A 72 -16.85 -21.74 -2.79
C SER A 72 -15.40 -21.24 -2.96
N VAL A 73 -14.46 -22.16 -3.13
CA VAL A 73 -13.01 -21.90 -3.22
C VAL A 73 -12.58 -21.89 -4.69
N ALA A 74 -11.69 -20.97 -5.06
CA ALA A 74 -11.15 -20.93 -6.43
C ALA A 74 -10.37 -22.22 -6.77
N PRO A 75 -10.37 -22.68 -8.05
CA PRO A 75 -9.66 -23.90 -8.45
C PRO A 75 -8.18 -23.91 -8.09
N VAL A 76 -7.52 -22.75 -8.07
CA VAL A 76 -6.11 -22.61 -7.70
C VAL A 76 -5.83 -22.96 -6.22
N ALA A 77 -6.78 -22.69 -5.32
CA ALA A 77 -6.65 -23.02 -3.90
C ALA A 77 -6.86 -24.51 -3.60
N SER A 78 -7.50 -25.25 -4.52
CA SER A 78 -7.63 -26.72 -4.45
C SER A 78 -6.60 -27.47 -5.30
N ALA A 79 -5.80 -26.76 -6.12
CA ALA A 79 -4.76 -27.33 -6.95
C ALA A 79 -3.52 -27.76 -6.13
N GLN A 80 -2.72 -28.67 -6.70
CA GLN A 80 -1.42 -29.07 -6.15
C GLN A 80 -0.46 -27.87 -6.00
N PRO A 81 0.42 -27.85 -4.97
CA PRO A 81 1.33 -26.73 -4.70
C PRO A 81 2.14 -26.29 -5.92
N THR A 82 2.69 -27.23 -6.69
CA THR A 82 3.47 -26.94 -7.90
C THR A 82 2.72 -26.07 -8.91
N TRP A 83 1.43 -26.33 -9.13
CA TRP A 83 0.63 -25.56 -10.08
C TRP A 83 0.10 -24.27 -9.47
N ARG A 84 -0.24 -24.28 -8.18
CA ARG A 84 -0.63 -23.08 -7.43
C ARG A 84 0.48 -22.03 -7.45
N ILE A 85 1.71 -22.41 -7.07
CA ILE A 85 2.90 -21.55 -7.08
C ILE A 85 3.13 -20.97 -8.48
N LYS A 86 3.12 -21.82 -9.51
CA LYS A 86 3.35 -21.41 -10.90
C LYS A 86 2.29 -20.42 -11.42
N VAL A 87 1.02 -20.67 -11.15
CA VAL A 87 -0.09 -19.79 -11.56
C VAL A 87 0.02 -18.43 -10.89
N TRP A 88 0.23 -18.39 -9.57
CA TRP A 88 0.35 -17.13 -8.84
C TRP A 88 1.61 -16.36 -9.21
N ASN A 89 2.76 -17.02 -9.33
CA ASN A 89 3.99 -16.38 -9.78
C ASN A 89 3.83 -15.75 -11.17
N LEU A 90 3.24 -16.49 -12.13
CA LEU A 90 2.96 -15.95 -13.46
C LEU A 90 2.01 -14.75 -13.40
N TYR A 91 0.96 -14.82 -12.57
CA TYR A 91 0.04 -13.70 -12.39
C TYR A 91 0.73 -12.46 -11.81
N ILE A 92 1.55 -12.62 -10.76
CA ILE A 92 2.31 -11.53 -10.13
C ILE A 92 3.30 -10.90 -11.14
N THR A 93 4.05 -11.73 -11.86
CA THR A 93 4.99 -11.24 -12.89
C THR A 93 4.25 -10.53 -14.03
N LEU A 94 3.10 -11.05 -14.45
CA LEU A 94 2.26 -10.42 -15.47
C LEU A 94 1.80 -9.03 -15.03
N LEU A 95 1.34 -8.89 -13.78
CA LEU A 95 0.95 -7.59 -13.21
C LEU A 95 2.14 -6.62 -13.13
N SER A 96 3.33 -7.09 -12.76
CA SER A 96 4.55 -6.25 -12.80
C SER A 96 4.81 -5.73 -14.21
N GLN A 97 4.80 -6.63 -15.21
CA GLN A 97 5.06 -6.28 -16.59
C GLN A 97 4.04 -5.28 -17.15
N ILE A 98 2.75 -5.44 -16.80
CA ILE A 98 1.68 -4.52 -17.22
C ILE A 98 1.92 -3.10 -16.70
N ILE A 99 2.41 -2.96 -15.47
CA ILE A 99 2.71 -1.65 -14.88
C ILE A 99 3.98 -1.05 -15.48
N GLU A 100 4.96 -1.89 -15.83
CA GLU A 100 6.21 -1.48 -16.47
C GLU A 100 6.04 -0.94 -17.90
N LEU A 101 5.00 -1.35 -18.62
CA LEU A 101 4.60 -0.73 -19.90
C LEU A 101 4.25 0.76 -19.76
N GLY A 102 3.95 1.21 -18.54
CA GLY A 102 3.58 2.59 -18.26
C GLY A 102 2.16 2.95 -18.71
N PRO A 103 1.74 4.20 -18.46
CA PRO A 103 0.37 4.65 -18.70
C PRO A 103 -0.01 4.74 -20.17
N GLU A 104 0.93 4.95 -21.08
CA GLU A 104 0.61 5.15 -22.51
C GLU A 104 0.33 3.82 -23.21
N GLU A 105 1.23 2.84 -23.08
CA GLU A 105 1.07 1.53 -23.69
C GLU A 105 0.03 0.67 -22.94
N GLY A 106 0.00 0.76 -21.61
CA GLY A 106 -0.96 0.03 -20.79
C GLY A 106 -2.41 0.43 -21.08
N LYS A 107 -2.71 1.73 -21.22
CA LYS A 107 -4.06 2.19 -21.60
C LYS A 107 -4.42 1.80 -23.03
N LYS A 108 -3.45 1.69 -23.94
CA LYS A 108 -3.68 1.27 -25.34
C LYS A 108 -4.06 -0.21 -25.43
N LEU A 109 -3.46 -1.07 -24.61
CA LEU A 109 -3.67 -2.52 -24.65
C LEU A 109 -4.89 -2.99 -23.83
N PHE A 110 -5.10 -2.42 -22.64
CA PHE A 110 -6.14 -2.84 -21.69
C PHE A 110 -7.33 -1.87 -21.63
N GLY A 111 -7.19 -0.67 -22.20
CA GLY A 111 -8.13 0.42 -21.98
C GLY A 111 -7.88 1.15 -20.66
N GLN A 112 -8.38 2.39 -20.58
CA GLN A 112 -8.09 3.29 -19.46
C GLN A 112 -8.62 2.79 -18.12
N LYS A 113 -9.80 2.17 -18.11
CA LYS A 113 -10.47 1.72 -16.88
C LYS A 113 -9.78 0.51 -16.26
N GLU A 114 -9.49 -0.51 -17.07
CA GLU A 114 -8.86 -1.75 -16.61
C GLU A 114 -7.41 -1.51 -16.18
N TRP A 115 -6.63 -0.79 -17.00
CA TRP A 115 -5.25 -0.46 -16.64
C TRP A 115 -5.18 0.33 -15.32
N LYS A 116 -6.06 1.32 -15.14
CA LYS A 116 -6.11 2.09 -13.90
C LYS A 116 -6.49 1.21 -12.70
N ALA A 117 -7.48 0.33 -12.86
CA ALA A 117 -7.87 -0.61 -11.80
C ALA A 117 -6.70 -1.52 -11.41
N ILE A 118 -6.03 -2.15 -12.38
CA ILE A 118 -4.86 -2.99 -12.15
C ILE A 118 -3.74 -2.21 -11.45
N SER A 119 -3.41 -1.02 -11.95
CA SER A 119 -2.37 -0.17 -11.38
C SER A 119 -2.68 0.22 -9.93
N THR A 120 -3.94 0.56 -9.63
CA THR A 120 -4.39 0.88 -8.27
C THR A 120 -4.29 -0.34 -7.36
N THR A 121 -4.82 -1.51 -7.76
CA THR A 121 -4.77 -2.74 -6.95
C THR A 121 -3.34 -3.18 -6.60
N VAL A 122 -2.37 -2.98 -7.51
CA VAL A 122 -0.96 -3.29 -7.23
C VAL A 122 -0.31 -2.21 -6.35
N ARG A 123 -0.54 -0.92 -6.62
CA ARG A 123 0.03 0.19 -5.85
C ARG A 123 -0.48 0.23 -4.41
N ASP A 124 -1.76 -0.09 -4.21
CA ASP A 124 -2.38 -0.13 -2.88
C ASP A 124 -2.08 -1.45 -2.16
N GLY A 125 -1.50 -2.44 -2.87
CA GLY A 125 -1.13 -3.74 -2.33
C GLY A 125 -2.28 -4.70 -2.06
N GLU A 126 -3.49 -4.40 -2.53
CA GLU A 126 -4.67 -5.28 -2.47
C GLU A 126 -4.45 -6.63 -3.16
N ILE A 127 -3.49 -6.69 -4.09
CA ILE A 127 -3.03 -7.94 -4.71
C ILE A 127 -2.63 -8.99 -3.67
N TRP A 128 -2.00 -8.59 -2.55
CA TRP A 128 -1.62 -9.51 -1.49
C TRP A 128 -2.84 -10.22 -0.91
N GLU A 129 -3.87 -9.46 -0.54
CA GLU A 129 -5.12 -10.03 -0.01
C GLU A 129 -5.82 -10.91 -1.03
N THR A 130 -5.77 -10.52 -2.31
CA THR A 130 -6.35 -11.31 -3.40
C THR A 130 -5.69 -12.68 -3.49
N VAL A 131 -4.36 -12.75 -3.45
CA VAL A 131 -3.61 -14.02 -3.45
C VAL A 131 -3.93 -14.85 -2.21
N VAL A 132 -3.91 -14.24 -1.02
CA VAL A 132 -4.15 -14.94 0.24
C VAL A 132 -5.58 -15.51 0.30
N ARG A 133 -6.59 -14.68 -0.01
CA ARG A 133 -8.01 -15.07 0.04
C ARG A 133 -8.34 -16.13 -1.01
N THR A 134 -7.89 -15.91 -2.24
CA THR A 134 -8.28 -16.72 -3.40
C THR A 134 -7.41 -17.97 -3.55
N GLY A 135 -6.13 -17.88 -3.20
CA GLY A 135 -5.14 -18.94 -3.37
C GLY A 135 -4.90 -19.79 -2.13
N TYR A 136 -5.12 -19.22 -0.94
CA TYR A 136 -4.69 -19.81 0.33
C TYR A 136 -5.78 -19.73 1.42
N ARG A 137 -7.05 -19.58 1.02
CA ARG A 137 -8.23 -19.61 1.92
C ARG A 137 -8.18 -18.58 3.06
N GLY A 138 -7.47 -17.47 2.86
CA GLY A 138 -7.34 -16.44 3.89
C GLY A 138 -6.19 -16.66 4.89
N LEU A 139 -5.43 -17.75 4.76
CA LEU A 139 -4.33 -18.07 5.68
C LEU A 139 -3.00 -17.54 5.13
N GLU A 140 -2.55 -16.39 5.67
CA GLU A 140 -1.29 -15.75 5.24
C GLU A 140 -0.08 -16.67 5.42
N GLY A 141 0.02 -17.39 6.55
CA GLY A 141 1.12 -18.31 6.80
C GLY A 141 1.17 -19.55 5.91
N SER A 142 0.10 -19.84 5.17
CA SER A 142 0.05 -20.95 4.22
C SER A 142 0.50 -20.58 2.81
N VAL A 143 0.80 -19.29 2.56
CA VAL A 143 1.29 -18.82 1.26
C VAL A 143 2.69 -19.39 1.03
N ASP A 144 2.95 -19.91 -0.16
CA ASP A 144 4.26 -20.47 -0.51
C ASP A 144 5.34 -19.38 -0.51
N ALA A 145 6.53 -19.68 0.03
CA ALA A 145 7.61 -18.70 0.19
C ALA A 145 8.03 -18.01 -1.13
N GLU A 146 8.06 -18.75 -2.23
CA GLU A 146 8.34 -18.18 -3.57
C GLU A 146 7.29 -17.14 -3.99
N VAL A 147 6.02 -17.37 -3.65
CA VAL A 147 4.92 -16.46 -3.98
C VAL A 147 5.00 -15.21 -3.11
N VAL A 148 5.30 -15.36 -1.82
CA VAL A 148 5.52 -14.22 -0.90
C VAL A 148 6.67 -13.35 -1.35
N HIS A 149 7.81 -13.94 -1.70
CA HIS A 149 8.97 -13.20 -2.20
C HIS A 149 8.63 -12.38 -3.46
N ASN A 150 7.91 -12.98 -4.42
CA ASN A 150 7.49 -12.27 -5.62
C ASN A 150 6.46 -11.17 -5.34
N LEU A 151 5.51 -11.39 -4.42
CA LEU A 151 4.57 -10.36 -4.00
C LEU A 151 5.29 -9.18 -3.35
N ALA A 152 6.16 -9.44 -2.38
CA ALA A 152 6.90 -8.41 -1.69
C ALA A 152 7.81 -7.62 -2.64
N THR A 153 8.42 -8.29 -3.64
CA THR A 153 9.20 -7.64 -4.70
C THR A 153 8.33 -6.77 -5.61
N LEU A 154 7.14 -7.23 -5.99
CA LEU A 154 6.17 -6.44 -6.77
C LEU A 154 5.78 -5.15 -6.02
N LEU A 155 5.46 -5.28 -4.73
CA LEU A 155 5.10 -4.14 -3.88
C LEU A 155 6.29 -3.20 -3.67
N LEU A 156 7.50 -3.74 -3.48
CA LEU A 156 8.71 -2.94 -3.37
C LEU A 156 8.93 -2.07 -4.61
N LYS A 157 8.70 -2.63 -5.80
CA LYS A 157 8.92 -1.93 -7.08
C LYS A 157 7.85 -0.88 -7.39
N HIS A 158 6.58 -1.18 -7.09
CA HIS A 158 5.46 -0.40 -7.61
C HIS A 158 4.64 0.34 -6.54
N SER A 159 4.69 -0.06 -5.28
CA SER A 159 3.97 0.63 -4.19
C SER A 159 4.72 1.88 -3.74
N PRO A 160 4.04 3.03 -3.58
CA PRO A 160 4.65 4.24 -3.05
C PRO A 160 4.95 4.15 -1.53
N SER A 161 4.34 3.21 -0.80
CA SER A 161 4.58 3.01 0.63
C SER A 161 4.88 1.54 0.92
N GLN A 162 5.95 1.30 1.68
CA GLN A 162 6.35 -0.05 2.08
C GLN A 162 5.78 -0.47 3.44
N LYS A 163 4.93 0.34 4.08
CA LYS A 163 4.32 0.00 5.38
C LYS A 163 3.41 -1.22 5.32
N LEU A 164 2.58 -1.33 4.27
CA LEU A 164 1.73 -2.51 4.08
C LEU A 164 2.58 -3.75 3.81
N ASN A 165 3.62 -3.62 2.97
CA ASN A 165 4.54 -4.72 2.65
C ASN A 165 5.25 -5.22 3.91
N GLN A 166 5.74 -4.31 4.75
CA GLN A 166 6.30 -4.62 6.06
C GLN A 166 5.31 -5.38 6.95
N GLN A 167 4.10 -4.85 7.15
CA GLN A 167 3.08 -5.51 8.00
C GLN A 167 2.74 -6.93 7.55
N ARG A 168 2.63 -7.15 6.23
CA ARG A 168 2.33 -8.48 5.68
C ARG A 168 3.52 -9.42 5.82
N LEU A 169 4.74 -8.95 5.59
CA LEU A 169 5.95 -9.75 5.80
C LEU A 169 6.16 -10.08 7.28
N GLU A 170 5.90 -9.17 8.20
CA GLU A 170 5.95 -9.44 9.65
C GLU A 170 4.91 -10.48 10.06
N THR A 171 3.67 -10.36 9.57
CA THR A 171 2.60 -11.32 9.83
C THR A 171 2.96 -12.70 9.29
N TYR A 172 3.49 -12.74 8.06
CA TYR A 172 3.96 -13.97 7.43
C TYR A 172 5.14 -14.58 8.20
N LEU A 173 6.15 -13.78 8.54
CA LEU A 173 7.33 -14.22 9.28
C LEU A 173 6.99 -14.75 10.67
N SER A 174 6.02 -14.12 11.34
CA SER A 174 5.51 -14.52 12.66
C SER A 174 4.68 -15.82 12.62
N SER A 175 4.08 -16.13 11.47
CA SER A 175 3.31 -17.36 11.29
C SER A 175 4.20 -18.61 11.13
N TYR A 176 5.47 -18.42 10.76
CA TYR A 176 6.42 -19.53 10.70
C TYR A 176 6.78 -20.04 12.09
N GLY A 177 6.76 -21.35 12.26
CA GLY A 177 7.06 -22.02 13.53
C GLY A 177 5.82 -22.28 14.41
N GLN A 178 4.65 -21.75 14.04
CA GLN A 178 3.39 -22.22 14.60
C GLN A 178 2.91 -23.43 13.79
N PRO A 179 2.77 -24.63 14.38
CA PRO A 179 2.03 -25.70 13.72
C PRO A 179 0.63 -25.15 13.44
N ASN A 180 0.17 -25.24 12.20
CA ASN A 180 -1.18 -24.84 11.82
C ASN A 180 -2.17 -25.80 12.52
N LEU A 181 -2.48 -25.51 13.79
CA LEU A 181 -3.43 -26.23 14.61
C LEU A 181 -4.83 -25.79 14.21
N ASP A 182 -5.21 -26.09 12.97
CA ASP A 182 -6.61 -25.99 12.58
C ASP A 182 -7.37 -27.18 13.17
N ILE A 183 -7.81 -26.99 14.42
CA ILE A 183 -8.62 -27.95 15.17
C ILE A 183 -9.94 -28.23 14.43
N SER A 184 -10.42 -27.30 13.60
CA SER A 184 -11.69 -27.43 12.87
C SER A 184 -11.57 -28.42 11.70
N ASP A 185 -10.47 -28.38 10.96
CA ASP A 185 -10.16 -29.35 9.89
C ASP A 185 -9.85 -30.74 10.47
N HIS A 186 -9.25 -30.80 11.67
CA HIS A 186 -8.92 -32.06 12.34
C HIS A 186 -10.14 -32.79 12.92
N LEU A 187 -11.25 -32.10 13.16
CA LEU A 187 -12.50 -32.71 13.65
C LEU A 187 -13.39 -33.24 12.52
N THR A 188 -13.24 -32.73 11.30
CA THR A 188 -14.06 -33.11 10.14
C THR A 188 -13.40 -34.18 9.28
N SER A 189 -12.07 -34.30 9.30
CA SER A 189 -11.32 -35.22 8.46
C SER A 189 -10.55 -36.25 9.30
N GLY A 190 -11.13 -37.43 9.50
CA GLY A 190 -10.56 -38.55 10.28
C GLY A 190 -9.31 -39.23 9.69
N SER A 191 -8.55 -38.55 8.84
CA SER A 191 -7.30 -39.03 8.24
C SER A 191 -6.20 -38.03 8.52
N SER A 192 -5.55 -38.18 9.67
CA SER A 192 -4.35 -37.45 10.08
C SER A 192 -3.17 -37.79 9.18
N THR A 193 -3.08 -37.13 8.04
CA THR A 193 -1.77 -36.80 7.48
C THR A 193 -1.48 -35.38 7.95
N PRO A 194 -0.43 -35.15 8.75
CA PRO A 194 0.01 -33.79 9.03
C PRO A 194 0.40 -33.21 7.67
N ARG A 195 -0.42 -32.31 7.13
CA ARG A 195 0.00 -31.46 6.02
C ARG A 195 1.09 -30.57 6.58
N ALA A 196 2.33 -31.02 6.42
CA ALA A 196 3.55 -30.27 6.66
C ALA A 196 3.63 -29.11 5.65
N ASN A 197 2.76 -28.12 5.81
CA ASN A 197 2.83 -26.85 5.09
C ASN A 197 3.61 -25.78 5.87
N GLY A 198 4.42 -26.22 6.84
CA GLY A 198 5.38 -25.39 7.59
C GLY A 198 6.75 -26.06 7.60
N GLY A 199 7.31 -26.29 6.40
CA GLY A 199 8.56 -27.02 6.20
C GLY A 199 9.79 -26.25 6.69
N THR A 200 10.25 -26.56 7.89
CA THR A 200 11.64 -26.36 8.32
C THR A 200 12.58 -27.47 7.84
N ASP A 201 12.08 -28.45 7.08
CA ASP A 201 12.79 -29.73 6.87
C ASP A 201 13.41 -29.89 5.48
N THR A 202 13.18 -28.97 4.52
CA THR A 202 13.85 -29.02 3.21
C THR A 202 14.87 -27.89 3.06
N PRO A 203 16.08 -28.17 2.53
CA PRO A 203 17.08 -27.13 2.24
C PRO A 203 16.54 -26.01 1.32
N LYS A 204 15.56 -26.35 0.46
CA LYS A 204 14.91 -25.41 -0.45
C LYS A 204 14.05 -24.39 0.30
N ASP A 205 13.27 -24.83 1.28
CA ASP A 205 12.40 -23.94 2.05
C ASP A 205 13.22 -23.01 2.95
N LEU A 206 14.31 -23.52 3.53
CA LEU A 206 15.27 -22.69 4.27
C LEU A 206 15.87 -21.60 3.37
N ALA A 207 16.32 -21.97 2.16
CA ALA A 207 16.86 -20.99 1.22
C ALA A 207 15.83 -19.93 0.80
N ALA A 208 14.58 -20.34 0.59
CA ALA A 208 13.49 -19.39 0.30
C ALA A 208 13.22 -18.45 1.49
N ARG A 209 13.26 -18.95 2.72
CA ARG A 209 13.10 -18.15 3.93
C ARG A 209 14.21 -17.13 4.09
N VAL A 210 15.46 -17.51 3.85
CA VAL A 210 16.62 -16.60 3.89
C VAL A 210 16.44 -15.47 2.89
N LYS A 211 15.96 -15.75 1.67
CA LYS A 211 15.65 -14.73 0.66
C LYS A 211 14.54 -13.75 1.10
N ILE A 212 13.53 -14.25 1.81
CA ILE A 212 12.47 -13.38 2.34
C ILE A 212 13.02 -12.49 3.46
N ILE A 213 13.86 -13.04 4.34
CA ILE A 213 14.52 -12.26 5.39
C ILE A 213 15.41 -11.19 4.77
N GLU A 214 16.24 -11.55 3.79
CA GLU A 214 17.09 -10.61 3.04
C GLU A 214 16.26 -9.48 2.40
N LEU A 215 15.17 -9.82 1.71
CA LEU A 215 14.27 -8.83 1.12
C LEU A 215 13.67 -7.92 2.18
N PHE A 216 13.22 -8.49 3.29
CA PHE A 216 12.60 -7.75 4.39
C PHE A 216 13.60 -6.78 5.04
N THR A 217 14.77 -7.27 5.44
CA THR A 217 15.75 -6.50 6.24
C THR A 217 16.60 -5.56 5.42
N LEU A 218 16.97 -5.93 4.19
CA LEU A 218 17.87 -5.12 3.35
C LEU A 218 17.14 -4.20 2.37
N HIS A 219 15.83 -4.39 2.15
CA HIS A 219 15.09 -3.59 1.18
C HIS A 219 13.82 -2.95 1.76
N VAL A 220 12.93 -3.75 2.38
CA VAL A 220 11.63 -3.23 2.85
C VAL A 220 11.80 -2.31 4.07
N LEU A 221 12.55 -2.72 5.08
CA LEU A 221 12.78 -1.92 6.29
C LEU A 221 13.59 -0.63 5.99
N PRO A 222 14.70 -0.67 5.21
CA PRO A 222 15.38 0.53 4.75
C PRO A 222 14.51 1.52 3.99
N ALA A 223 13.58 1.02 3.17
CA ALA A 223 12.62 1.86 2.44
C ALA A 223 11.61 2.57 3.38
N ASN A 224 11.35 2.02 4.57
CA ASN A 224 10.55 2.66 5.62
C ASN A 224 11.41 3.43 6.65
N GLU A 225 12.73 3.51 6.44
CA GLU A 225 13.70 4.16 7.34
C GLU A 225 13.86 3.48 8.72
N GLU A 226 13.48 2.21 8.83
CA GLU A 226 13.53 1.43 10.07
C GLU A 226 14.83 0.61 10.19
N TRP A 227 15.97 1.31 10.16
CA TRP A 227 17.31 0.69 10.14
C TRP A 227 17.62 -0.08 11.43
N GLU A 228 17.28 0.50 12.58
CA GLU A 228 17.55 -0.09 13.89
C GLU A 228 16.71 -1.35 14.09
N TYR A 229 15.46 -1.34 13.64
CA TYR A 229 14.60 -2.52 13.66
C TYR A 229 15.14 -3.64 12.76
N ALA A 230 15.68 -3.29 11.58
CA ALA A 230 16.33 -4.26 10.71
C ALA A 230 17.56 -4.92 11.37
N GLN A 231 18.38 -4.14 12.08
CA GLN A 231 19.53 -4.66 12.83
C GLN A 231 19.09 -5.61 13.95
N GLU A 232 18.12 -5.21 14.75
CA GLU A 232 17.57 -6.04 15.82
C GLU A 232 16.98 -7.35 15.27
N PHE A 233 16.24 -7.27 14.16
CA PHE A 233 15.66 -8.44 13.51
C PHE A 233 16.73 -9.42 13.00
N ILE A 234 17.81 -8.93 12.38
CA ILE A 234 18.92 -9.78 11.91
C ILE A 234 19.60 -10.47 13.10
N ASN A 235 19.86 -9.74 14.18
CA ASN A 235 20.51 -10.28 15.37
C ASN A 235 19.68 -11.38 16.05
N LEU A 236 18.37 -11.16 16.17
CA LEU A 236 17.42 -12.08 16.80
C LEU A 236 16.98 -13.23 15.88
N SER A 237 17.34 -13.21 14.59
CA SER A 237 16.96 -14.26 13.66
C SER A 237 17.67 -15.58 13.97
N GLU A 238 16.90 -16.61 14.32
CA GLU A 238 17.40 -17.97 14.53
C GLU A 238 17.70 -18.72 13.22
N VAL A 239 17.26 -18.16 12.10
CA VAL A 239 17.34 -18.79 10.75
C VAL A 239 18.67 -18.51 10.08
N LEU A 240 19.30 -17.40 10.46
CA LEU A 240 20.56 -16.95 9.89
C LEU A 240 21.69 -17.47 10.77
N ASP A 241 22.67 -18.12 10.15
CA ASP A 241 23.94 -18.43 10.79
C ASP A 241 24.72 -17.14 11.05
N GLU A 242 25.68 -17.17 11.98
CA GLU A 242 26.43 -15.98 12.40
C GLU A 242 27.15 -15.29 11.23
N ASP A 243 27.80 -16.06 10.36
CA ASP A 243 28.45 -15.54 9.15
C ASP A 243 27.48 -14.77 8.23
N ARG A 244 26.23 -15.24 8.13
CA ARG A 244 25.20 -14.59 7.31
C ARG A 244 24.65 -13.35 7.99
N LYS A 245 24.53 -13.36 9.32
CA LYS A 245 24.15 -12.17 10.09
C LYS A 245 25.18 -11.07 9.89
N GLU A 246 26.47 -11.38 10.01
CA GLU A 246 27.55 -10.42 9.77
C GLU A 246 27.49 -9.83 8.36
N LEU A 247 27.33 -10.67 7.34
CA LEU A 247 27.18 -10.21 5.95
C LEU A 247 25.97 -9.28 5.77
N PHE A 248 24.83 -9.61 6.39
CA PHE A 248 23.60 -8.82 6.28
C PHE A 248 23.76 -7.48 7.01
N LEU A 249 24.35 -7.48 8.20
CA LEU A 249 24.63 -6.25 8.95
C LEU A 249 25.60 -5.34 8.22
N GLN A 250 26.67 -5.90 7.64
CA GLN A 250 27.63 -5.15 6.83
C GLN A 250 26.95 -4.54 5.60
N THR A 251 26.11 -5.31 4.91
CA THR A 251 25.37 -4.82 3.74
C THR A 251 24.38 -3.72 4.13
N LEU A 252 23.69 -3.89 5.25
CA LEU A 252 22.75 -2.90 5.78
C LEU A 252 23.45 -1.59 6.16
N GLU A 253 24.62 -1.65 6.79
CA GLU A 253 25.44 -0.48 7.09
C GLU A 253 25.92 0.23 5.82
N GLY A 254 26.39 -0.54 4.83
CA GLY A 254 26.77 0.00 3.52
C GLY A 254 25.61 0.72 2.82
N LEU A 255 24.40 0.14 2.84
CA LEU A 255 23.21 0.78 2.28
C LEU A 255 22.81 2.06 3.05
N LYS A 256 22.95 2.06 4.38
CA LYS A 256 22.68 3.23 5.22
C LYS A 256 23.66 4.36 4.89
N GLU A 257 24.94 4.05 4.75
CA GLU A 257 25.97 5.01 4.36
C GLU A 257 25.73 5.54 2.93
N GLU A 258 25.43 4.68 1.96
CA GLU A 258 25.14 5.09 0.58
C GLU A 258 23.95 6.05 0.52
N LYS A 259 22.86 5.76 1.26
CA LYS A 259 21.71 6.65 1.35
C LYS A 259 22.11 8.02 1.90
N GLN A 260 22.86 8.06 3.01
CA GLN A 260 23.32 9.31 3.62
C GLN A 260 24.23 10.11 2.69
N GLN A 261 25.16 9.44 1.99
CA GLN A 261 26.03 10.08 1.01
C GLN A 261 25.22 10.64 -0.18
N GLY A 262 24.19 9.91 -0.63
CA GLY A 262 23.26 10.36 -1.66
C GLY A 262 22.50 11.62 -1.26
N GLU A 263 21.99 11.67 -0.03
CA GLU A 263 21.31 12.84 0.54
C GLU A 263 22.23 14.05 0.65
N LEU A 264 23.47 13.85 1.11
CA LEU A 264 24.48 14.92 1.16
C LEU A 264 24.80 15.46 -0.23
N ARG A 265 24.93 14.59 -1.24
CA ARG A 265 25.17 14.99 -2.63
C ARG A 265 23.98 15.76 -3.21
N ALA A 266 22.75 15.31 -2.96
CA ALA A 266 21.54 16.00 -3.39
C ALA A 266 21.40 17.37 -2.72
N ALA A 267 21.68 17.46 -1.42
CA ALA A 267 21.65 18.73 -0.69
C ALA A 267 22.73 19.72 -1.18
N ALA A 268 23.91 19.24 -1.56
CA ALA A 268 24.95 20.07 -2.15
C ALA A 268 24.53 20.66 -3.51
N LEU A 269 23.97 19.82 -4.39
CA LEU A 269 23.45 20.26 -5.70
C LEU A 269 22.28 21.25 -5.55
N GLN A 270 21.38 21.01 -4.59
CA GLN A 270 20.27 21.92 -4.31
C GLN A 270 20.78 23.29 -3.87
N ARG A 271 21.78 23.33 -2.97
CA ARG A 271 22.40 24.60 -2.52
C ARG A 271 23.07 25.35 -3.67
N GLU A 272 23.71 24.64 -4.58
CA GLU A 272 24.31 25.25 -5.77
C GLU A 272 23.24 25.88 -6.67
N LYS A 273 22.14 25.15 -6.92
CA LYS A 273 21.01 25.65 -7.72
C LYS A 273 20.32 26.86 -7.08
N ASP A 274 20.11 26.84 -5.77
CA ASP A 274 19.49 27.95 -5.05
C ASP A 274 20.39 29.19 -5.06
N ALA A 275 21.72 29.02 -4.93
CA ALA A 275 22.69 30.11 -5.01
C ALA A 275 22.79 30.71 -6.43
N GLU A 276 22.67 29.87 -7.48
CA GLU A 276 22.63 30.32 -8.87
C GLU A 276 21.37 31.16 -9.14
N LEU A 277 20.20 30.70 -8.68
CA LEU A 277 18.94 31.44 -8.79
C LEU A 277 18.97 32.76 -8.01
N GLU A 278 19.58 32.78 -6.82
CA GLU A 278 19.72 34.01 -6.03
C GLU A 278 20.60 35.05 -6.74
N ARG A 279 21.70 34.62 -7.36
CA ARG A 279 22.55 35.51 -8.16
C ARG A 279 21.80 36.10 -9.34
N GLN A 280 21.07 35.27 -10.09
CA GLN A 280 20.24 35.73 -11.20
C GLN A 280 19.15 36.71 -10.74
N ALA A 281 18.53 36.46 -9.59
CA ALA A 281 17.51 37.35 -9.01
C ALA A 281 18.11 38.72 -8.64
N ARG A 282 19.28 38.75 -7.99
CA ARG A 282 19.99 39.99 -7.64
C ARG A 282 20.41 40.78 -8.88
N GLU A 283 20.91 40.11 -9.92
CA GLU A 283 21.27 40.78 -11.18
C GLU A 283 20.05 41.35 -11.90
N ALA A 284 18.93 40.61 -11.93
CA ALA A 284 17.69 41.09 -12.49
C ALA A 284 17.12 42.29 -11.71
N GLU A 285 17.22 42.29 -10.38
CA GLU A 285 16.83 43.43 -9.55
C GLU A 285 17.70 44.66 -9.83
N ARG A 286 19.03 44.49 -9.93
CA ARG A 286 19.95 45.58 -10.31
C ARG A 286 19.61 46.14 -11.69
N ARG A 287 19.35 45.28 -12.68
CA ARG A 287 18.91 45.71 -14.02
C ARG A 287 17.61 46.50 -13.98
N ARG A 288 16.60 46.02 -13.24
CA ARG A 288 15.32 46.75 -13.10
C ARG A 288 15.49 48.10 -12.40
N ALA A 289 16.35 48.19 -11.39
CA ALA A 289 16.64 49.44 -10.71
C ALA A 289 17.34 50.45 -11.63
N GLU A 290 18.31 49.99 -12.44
CA GLU A 290 19.01 50.82 -13.42
C GLU A 290 18.07 51.28 -14.55
N GLU A 291 17.22 50.40 -15.07
CA GLU A 291 16.18 50.75 -16.07
C GLU A 291 15.17 51.77 -15.51
N ALA A 292 14.75 51.63 -14.25
CA ALA A 292 13.86 52.57 -13.59
C ALA A 292 14.52 53.95 -13.39
N GLU A 293 15.79 53.99 -12.97
CA GLU A 293 16.53 55.24 -12.80
C GLU A 293 16.80 55.95 -14.14
N ALA A 294 17.10 55.19 -15.20
CA ALA A 294 17.24 55.71 -16.56
C ALA A 294 15.92 56.30 -17.08
N ALA A 295 14.79 55.63 -16.83
CA ALA A 295 13.46 56.13 -17.19
C ALA A 295 13.09 57.41 -16.40
N GLU A 296 13.44 57.49 -15.12
CA GLU A 296 13.24 58.70 -14.30
C GLU A 296 14.09 59.88 -14.82
N ARG A 297 15.36 59.64 -15.19
CA ARG A 297 16.24 60.65 -15.79
C ARG A 297 15.70 61.14 -17.14
N ALA A 298 15.18 60.25 -17.99
CA ALA A 298 14.57 60.62 -19.26
C ALA A 298 13.31 61.49 -19.07
N GLN A 299 12.50 61.21 -18.05
CA GLN A 299 11.32 62.04 -17.73
C GLN A 299 11.70 63.41 -17.15
N ARG A 300 12.77 63.52 -16.36
CA ARG A 300 13.27 64.80 -15.82
C ARG A 300 13.99 65.66 -16.86
N GLY A 301 14.57 65.07 -17.90
CA GLY A 301 15.28 65.76 -18.99
C GLY A 301 14.36 66.50 -19.98
N HIS A 302 13.09 66.14 -20.10
CA HIS A 302 12.14 66.78 -21.03
C HIS A 302 11.49 68.08 -20.50
N GLY A 303 11.96 68.62 -19.39
CA GLY A 303 11.34 69.78 -18.72
C GLY A 303 11.74 71.17 -19.21
N ARG A 304 12.79 71.35 -20.04
CA ARG A 304 13.23 72.69 -20.46
C ARG A 304 13.89 72.69 -21.86
N SER A 305 13.24 73.43 -22.77
CA SER A 305 13.62 73.78 -24.16
C SER A 305 13.22 72.75 -25.22
N GLY A 306 12.41 73.05 -26.23
CA GLY A 306 11.84 74.32 -26.69
C GLY A 306 11.02 74.07 -27.96
N SER A 307 10.04 74.92 -28.17
CA SER A 307 9.22 75.04 -29.37
C SER A 307 10.05 75.35 -30.62
N GLU A 308 9.94 74.57 -31.69
CA GLU A 308 10.15 75.06 -33.06
C GLU A 308 9.40 74.20 -34.10
N VAL A 309 8.31 74.79 -34.58
CA VAL A 309 7.81 74.87 -35.96
C VAL A 309 8.12 73.73 -36.95
N ASP A 310 7.02 73.06 -37.31
CA ASP A 310 6.71 72.38 -38.56
C ASP A 310 7.19 73.14 -39.81
N TYR A 311 8.14 72.55 -40.55
CA TYR A 311 8.42 72.87 -41.95
C TYR A 311 8.02 71.69 -42.83
N GLY A 312 6.75 71.69 -43.26
CA GLY A 312 6.28 70.84 -44.34
C GLY A 312 6.96 71.18 -45.67
N ILE A 313 7.48 70.15 -46.35
CA ILE A 313 7.47 70.07 -47.81
C ILE A 313 6.92 68.70 -48.21
N GLU A 314 5.91 68.79 -49.06
CA GLU A 314 4.96 67.77 -49.49
C GLU A 314 5.50 66.81 -50.57
N LYS A 315 4.64 65.81 -50.86
CA LYS A 315 4.48 65.02 -52.11
C LYS A 315 5.51 63.90 -52.31
N THR A 316 5.11 62.64 -52.45
CA THR A 316 4.30 62.15 -53.58
C THR A 316 3.75 60.72 -53.31
N TYR A 317 2.44 60.56 -53.56
CA TYR A 317 1.59 59.41 -53.98
C TYR A 317 2.21 58.05 -54.46
N PRO A 318 1.41 57.03 -54.87
CA PRO A 318 0.25 56.35 -54.24
C PRO A 318 0.19 54.81 -54.49
N ASN A 319 -0.83 54.13 -53.93
CA ASN A 319 -1.64 52.95 -54.38
C ASN A 319 -1.91 52.01 -53.20
N GLY A 320 -3.08 51.36 -53.05
CA GLY A 320 -4.28 51.29 -53.86
C GLY A 320 -5.20 50.18 -53.31
N SER A 321 -6.45 50.58 -53.00
CA SER A 321 -7.75 49.86 -53.12
C SER A 321 -7.80 48.32 -53.12
N MET A 322 -8.66 47.74 -52.27
CA MET A 322 -10.03 47.28 -52.61
C MET A 322 -10.89 47.19 -51.32
N LYS A 323 -11.94 48.02 -51.15
CA LYS A 323 -13.38 47.80 -51.47
C LYS A 323 -14.03 46.70 -50.60
N GLY A 324 -14.94 47.02 -49.69
CA GLY A 324 -16.33 47.32 -50.04
C GLY A 324 -17.19 47.89 -48.90
N LYS A 325 -18.37 48.35 -49.29
CA LYS A 325 -19.24 49.38 -48.68
C LYS A 325 -20.64 48.79 -48.40
N GLY A 326 -21.34 49.27 -47.37
CA GLY A 326 -22.80 49.12 -47.24
C GLY A 326 -23.39 49.78 -45.98
N LYS A 327 -24.33 50.71 -46.16
CA LYS A 327 -25.12 51.43 -45.15
C LYS A 327 -26.25 50.56 -44.57
N PHE A 328 -26.73 50.80 -43.34
CA PHE A 328 -28.10 51.27 -42.99
C PHE A 328 -28.34 51.20 -41.45
N ALA A 329 -29.43 51.84 -41.03
CA ALA A 329 -29.75 52.29 -39.68
C ALA A 329 -30.45 51.26 -38.76
N GLU A 330 -30.52 51.65 -37.47
CA GLU A 330 -31.68 51.57 -36.56
C GLU A 330 -31.68 50.54 -35.38
N LYS A 331 -31.75 51.13 -34.18
CA LYS A 331 -32.39 50.79 -32.88
C LYS A 331 -32.01 49.59 -31.98
N GLN A 332 -31.96 49.99 -30.70
CA GLN A 332 -32.39 49.32 -29.45
C GLN A 332 -31.56 48.11 -28.99
N SER A 333 -31.22 47.92 -27.71
CA SER A 333 -31.58 48.57 -26.45
C SER A 333 -30.74 47.96 -25.32
N SER A 334 -30.50 48.76 -24.25
CA SER A 334 -30.28 48.38 -22.83
C SER A 334 -29.12 47.44 -22.47
N LYS A 335 -28.38 47.58 -21.36
CA LYS A 335 -28.11 48.57 -20.29
C LYS A 335 -26.91 47.96 -19.49
N PRO A 336 -26.26 48.70 -18.58
CA PRO A 336 -24.88 48.51 -18.11
C PRO A 336 -24.84 47.75 -16.75
N GLY A 337 -23.71 47.42 -16.14
CA GLY A 337 -22.55 48.24 -15.76
C GLY A 337 -21.62 47.45 -14.82
N THR A 338 -20.30 47.68 -14.83
CA THR A 338 -19.54 48.60 -13.95
C THR A 338 -19.57 48.20 -12.47
N SER A 339 -18.51 48.20 -11.66
CA SER A 339 -17.10 48.59 -11.75
C SER A 339 -16.51 48.32 -10.34
N ALA A 340 -15.33 47.69 -10.23
CA ALA A 340 -14.07 48.27 -9.74
C ALA A 340 -14.09 49.03 -8.38
N GLY A 341 -13.12 48.70 -7.52
CA GLY A 341 -12.61 49.64 -6.50
C GLY A 341 -11.90 49.00 -5.31
N ARG A 342 -10.59 49.20 -5.21
CA ARG A 342 -9.68 48.86 -4.08
C ARG A 342 -9.43 50.08 -3.17
N THR A 343 -8.72 49.84 -2.05
CA THR A 343 -7.98 50.74 -1.09
C THR A 343 -8.76 51.05 0.22
N ALA A 344 -8.22 51.28 1.43
CA ALA A 344 -6.92 51.13 2.13
C ALA A 344 -7.09 51.61 3.62
N PHE A 345 -6.35 51.01 4.58
CA PHE A 345 -5.81 51.48 5.90
C PHE A 345 -6.65 52.06 7.11
N SER A 346 -6.63 51.31 8.24
CA SER A 346 -6.40 51.59 9.71
C SER A 346 -7.25 52.57 10.57
N PRO A 347 -7.12 52.62 11.93
CA PRO A 347 -7.40 51.65 13.03
C PRO A 347 -8.39 52.24 14.10
N PRO A 348 -8.75 51.54 15.21
CA PRO A 348 -8.22 51.95 16.53
C PRO A 348 -8.12 50.83 17.60
N GLY A 349 -7.37 51.09 18.67
CA GLY A 349 -7.42 50.33 19.92
C GLY A 349 -7.79 51.21 21.12
N SER A 350 -8.39 50.62 22.16
CA SER A 350 -8.06 50.90 23.58
C SER A 350 -8.89 50.05 24.57
N LYS A 351 -8.15 49.37 25.46
CA LYS A 351 -8.38 49.22 26.92
C LYS A 351 -9.67 48.55 27.44
N ASN A 352 -9.51 47.36 28.04
CA ASN A 352 -9.71 47.24 29.49
C ASN A 352 -9.00 46.03 30.11
N ILE A 353 -8.32 46.30 31.22
CA ILE A 353 -7.58 45.39 32.09
C ILE A 353 -8.42 45.19 33.36
N LYS A 354 -8.62 43.93 33.80
CA LYS A 354 -8.72 43.60 35.24
C LYS A 354 -8.44 42.10 35.51
N ASN A 355 -7.22 41.83 35.98
CA ASN A 355 -6.78 40.94 37.08
C ASN A 355 -7.89 40.28 37.94
N THR A 356 -7.82 39.09 38.53
CA THR A 356 -6.89 37.93 38.65
C THR A 356 -7.70 36.87 39.42
N GLU A 357 -7.61 35.57 39.12
CA GLU A 357 -7.56 34.45 40.10
C GLU A 357 -7.58 33.06 39.42
N LYS A 358 -6.72 32.17 39.89
CA LYS A 358 -6.68 30.70 39.66
C LYS A 358 -7.17 30.04 40.97
N PRO A 359 -7.31 28.69 41.05
CA PRO A 359 -7.85 27.71 40.10
C PRO A 359 -8.87 26.77 40.79
N GLU A 360 -9.93 26.32 40.12
CA GLU A 360 -10.70 25.17 40.61
C GLU A 360 -11.03 24.14 39.53
N ALA A 361 -10.77 22.90 39.93
CA ALA A 361 -10.86 21.69 39.16
C ALA A 361 -12.31 21.19 39.03
N ARG A 362 -12.47 20.22 38.13
CA ARG A 362 -13.39 19.09 38.31
C ARG A 362 -14.87 19.30 37.95
N ALA A 363 -15.18 19.73 36.72
CA ALA A 363 -16.54 19.53 36.16
C ALA A 363 -16.64 19.35 34.62
N LYS A 364 -15.51 19.21 33.89
CA LYS A 364 -15.53 19.06 32.41
C LYS A 364 -15.04 17.72 31.86
N GLN A 365 -14.60 16.79 32.71
CA GLN A 365 -14.17 15.45 32.28
C GLN A 365 -15.33 14.47 32.03
N SER A 366 -16.53 14.69 32.56
CA SER A 366 -17.65 13.75 32.42
C SER A 366 -18.30 13.77 31.03
N ARG A 367 -18.30 14.90 30.31
CA ARG A 367 -18.89 14.97 28.95
C ARG A 367 -18.01 14.35 27.87
N ALA A 368 -16.68 14.41 28.03
CA ALA A 368 -15.74 13.77 27.11
C ALA A 368 -15.80 12.24 27.23
N LEU A 369 -15.88 11.72 28.47
CA LEU A 369 -15.98 10.28 28.71
C LEU A 369 -17.30 9.68 28.19
N VAL A 370 -18.43 10.40 28.31
CA VAL A 370 -19.71 9.93 27.78
C VAL A 370 -19.68 9.79 26.25
N ASN A 371 -18.98 10.68 25.53
CA ASN A 371 -18.84 10.56 24.08
C ASN A 371 -17.92 9.41 23.66
N VAL A 372 -16.84 9.17 24.42
CA VAL A 372 -15.94 8.03 24.20
C VAL A 372 -16.67 6.72 24.44
N VAL A 373 -17.43 6.60 25.53
CA VAL A 373 -18.24 5.42 25.85
C VAL A 373 -19.33 5.20 24.79
N ARG A 374 -19.96 6.26 24.28
CA ARG A 374 -20.99 6.14 23.23
C ARG A 374 -20.41 5.69 21.88
N ASN A 375 -19.18 6.09 21.57
CA ASN A 375 -18.46 5.62 20.38
C ASN A 375 -18.01 4.16 20.54
N ILE A 376 -17.54 3.76 21.71
CA ILE A 376 -17.21 2.36 22.01
C ILE A 376 -18.48 1.49 21.91
N LEU A 377 -19.60 1.95 22.46
CA LEU A 377 -20.86 1.19 22.43
C LEU A 377 -21.40 1.00 21.00
N ARG A 378 -21.23 2.00 20.11
CA ARG A 378 -21.54 1.85 18.67
C ARG A 378 -20.60 0.90 17.94
N TYR A 379 -19.33 0.85 18.34
CA TYR A 379 -18.36 -0.09 17.79
C TYR A 379 -18.67 -1.52 18.22
N VAL A 380 -19.02 -1.71 19.50
CA VAL A 380 -19.44 -2.99 20.06
C VAL A 380 -20.77 -3.45 19.46
N SER A 381 -21.75 -2.55 19.27
CA SER A 381 -23.04 -2.92 18.66
C SER A 381 -22.90 -3.31 17.18
N LYS A 382 -22.01 -2.65 16.43
CA LYS A 382 -21.68 -3.05 15.05
C LYS A 382 -20.86 -4.34 14.99
N SER A 383 -20.01 -4.59 15.98
CA SER A 383 -19.20 -5.81 16.08
C SER A 383 -20.05 -7.04 16.43
N ILE A 384 -21.06 -6.88 17.30
CA ILE A 384 -22.02 -7.96 17.64
C ILE A 384 -22.90 -8.36 16.45
N ALA A 385 -23.24 -7.42 15.56
CA ALA A 385 -24.04 -7.71 14.37
C ALA A 385 -23.26 -8.44 13.26
N GLY A 386 -21.92 -8.36 13.27
CA GLY A 386 -21.06 -8.97 12.26
C GLY A 386 -20.53 -10.36 12.62
N ASN A 387 -20.29 -10.65 13.91
CA ASN A 387 -19.82 -11.97 14.35
C ASN A 387 -20.07 -12.21 15.86
N PRO A 388 -21.26 -12.71 16.27
CA PRO A 388 -21.62 -12.89 17.67
C PRO A 388 -20.74 -13.93 18.40
N LEU A 389 -20.16 -14.88 17.66
CA LEU A 389 -19.29 -15.94 18.21
C LEU A 389 -17.93 -15.40 18.67
N SER A 390 -17.34 -14.44 17.95
CA SER A 390 -16.07 -13.82 18.34
C SER A 390 -16.20 -13.00 19.62
N PHE A 391 -17.34 -12.31 19.80
CA PHE A 391 -17.64 -11.58 21.04
C PHE A 391 -17.88 -12.52 22.21
N ALA A 392 -18.60 -13.62 22.01
CA ALA A 392 -18.77 -14.64 23.04
C ALA A 392 -17.42 -15.27 23.45
N ARG A 393 -16.52 -15.51 22.47
CA ARG A 393 -15.18 -16.06 22.72
C ARG A 393 -14.29 -15.11 23.51
N THR A 394 -14.31 -13.81 23.23
CA THR A 394 -13.55 -12.82 24.02
C THR A 394 -14.12 -12.63 25.42
N LEU A 395 -15.45 -12.70 25.57
CA LEU A 395 -16.10 -12.60 26.87
C LEU A 395 -15.80 -13.82 27.75
N LEU A 396 -15.79 -15.02 27.17
CA LEU A 396 -15.37 -16.25 27.85
C LEU A 396 -13.88 -16.24 28.20
N PHE A 397 -13.02 -15.70 27.32
CA PHE A 397 -11.60 -15.54 27.61
C PHE A 397 -11.35 -14.58 28.77
N MET A 398 -12.06 -13.44 28.81
CA MET A 398 -12.01 -12.48 29.92
C MET A 398 -12.52 -13.09 31.24
N LEU A 399 -13.62 -13.85 31.20
CA LEU A 399 -14.11 -14.60 32.36
C LEU A 399 -13.09 -15.64 32.84
N GLY A 400 -12.41 -16.32 31.92
CA GLY A 400 -11.33 -17.26 32.21
C GLY A 400 -10.15 -16.60 32.92
N ILE A 401 -9.73 -15.41 32.48
CA ILE A 401 -8.66 -14.64 33.12
C ILE A 401 -9.08 -14.18 34.52
N ILE A 402 -10.32 -13.69 34.68
CA ILE A 402 -10.83 -13.27 35.99
C ILE A 402 -10.89 -14.45 36.97
N ALA A 403 -11.35 -15.62 36.50
CA ALA A 403 -11.38 -16.85 37.28
C ALA A 403 -9.97 -17.39 37.60
N ALA A 404 -9.01 -17.23 36.69
CA ALA A 404 -7.61 -17.57 36.94
C ALA A 404 -6.99 -16.66 38.01
N LEU A 405 -7.31 -15.35 37.97
CA LEU A 405 -6.85 -14.37 38.95
C LEU A 405 -7.60 -14.45 40.29
N SER A 406 -8.74 -15.15 40.38
CA SER A 406 -9.43 -15.39 41.65
C SER A 406 -8.85 -16.56 42.44
N ARG A 407 -8.01 -17.40 41.81
CA ARG A 407 -7.32 -18.50 42.50
C ARG A 407 -6.23 -17.96 43.42
N GLN A 408 -6.28 -18.38 44.68
CA GLN A 408 -5.32 -17.95 45.71
C GLN A 408 -3.87 -18.29 45.31
N ASP A 409 -3.65 -19.45 44.68
CA ASP A 409 -2.32 -19.88 44.20
C ASP A 409 -1.71 -18.93 43.16
N VAL A 410 -2.53 -18.38 42.26
CA VAL A 410 -2.08 -17.47 41.19
C VAL A 410 -1.75 -16.11 41.81
N ARG A 411 -2.58 -15.62 42.73
CA ARG A 411 -2.31 -14.38 43.48
C ARG A 411 -1.02 -14.48 44.30
N GLU A 412 -0.77 -15.62 44.93
CA GLU A 412 0.46 -15.84 45.69
C GLU A 412 1.70 -15.93 44.80
N ARG A 413 1.61 -16.58 43.64
CA ARG A 413 2.70 -16.62 42.65
C ARG A 413 3.02 -15.23 42.13
N ILE A 414 2.01 -14.44 41.79
CA ILE A 414 2.20 -13.05 41.36
C ILE A 414 2.84 -12.23 42.49
N ARG A 415 2.36 -12.36 43.73
CA ARG A 415 2.90 -11.63 44.89
C ARG A 415 4.36 -11.99 45.19
N ARG A 416 4.77 -13.25 45.02
CA ARG A 416 6.17 -13.69 45.15
C ARG A 416 7.07 -13.13 44.05
N ILE A 417 6.58 -13.09 42.81
CA ILE A 417 7.35 -12.57 41.67
C ILE A 417 7.46 -11.04 41.73
N THR A 418 6.40 -10.34 42.10
CA THR A 418 6.43 -8.88 42.24
C THR A 418 7.29 -8.42 43.43
N GLY A 419 7.27 -9.14 44.56
CA GLY A 419 8.10 -8.82 45.73
C GLY A 419 9.61 -8.94 45.46
N SER A 420 10.02 -9.98 44.73
CA SER A 420 11.42 -10.23 44.40
C SER A 420 11.96 -9.29 43.31
N GLY A 421 11.11 -8.85 42.37
CA GLY A 421 11.46 -7.83 41.38
C GLY A 421 11.61 -6.42 41.99
N TRP A 422 10.76 -6.05 42.94
CA TRP A 422 10.76 -4.69 43.51
C TRP A 422 11.94 -4.42 44.46
N GLN A 423 12.45 -5.44 45.15
CA GLN A 423 13.65 -5.29 45.98
C GLN A 423 14.93 -5.10 45.17
N LYS A 424 15.04 -5.72 43.98
CA LYS A 424 16.20 -5.53 43.09
C LYS A 424 16.26 -4.11 42.53
N ILE A 425 15.11 -3.56 42.12
CA ILE A 425 15.03 -2.20 41.59
C ILE A 425 15.33 -1.16 42.68
N LYS A 426 14.87 -1.35 43.92
CA LYS A 426 15.25 -0.47 45.05
C LYS A 426 16.74 -0.54 45.41
N GLY A 427 17.37 -1.71 45.29
CA GLY A 427 18.80 -1.89 45.56
C GLY A 427 19.69 -1.15 44.56
N THR A 428 19.36 -1.20 43.26
CA THR A 428 20.15 -0.56 42.20
C THR A 428 20.01 0.97 42.18
N VAL A 429 18.83 1.50 42.51
CA VAL A 429 18.61 2.96 42.58
C VAL A 429 19.24 3.57 43.84
N GLY A 430 19.33 2.83 44.95
CA GLY A 430 19.95 3.31 46.20
C GLY A 430 21.49 3.41 46.15
N MET A 431 22.14 2.69 45.24
CA MET A 431 23.60 2.68 45.11
C MET A 431 24.10 3.75 44.12
N GLY A 432 23.29 4.12 43.11
CA GLY A 432 23.62 5.15 42.13
C GLY A 432 23.53 6.60 42.61
N VAL A 433 22.94 6.87 43.78
CA VAL A 433 22.79 8.24 44.34
C VAL A 433 23.86 8.56 45.40
N LYS A 434 24.72 7.61 45.77
CA LYS A 434 25.66 7.76 46.90
C LYS A 434 27.12 8.07 46.53
N VAL A 435 27.43 8.33 45.25
CA VAL A 435 28.83 8.58 44.79
C VAL A 435 28.95 9.84 43.92
N SER A 436 28.15 10.87 44.16
CA SER A 436 28.42 12.20 43.61
C SER A 436 28.39 13.22 44.73
N TYR A 437 29.46 13.26 45.50
CA TYR A 437 30.03 14.45 46.15
C TYR A 437 31.36 14.02 46.76
N ILE A 438 32.45 14.28 46.03
CA ILE A 438 33.78 14.72 46.47
C ILE A 438 34.49 15.25 45.23
#